data_AF-A0A959JUE7-F1
#
_entry.id   AF-A0A959JUE7-F1
#
_cell.length_a   1.000
_cell.length_b   1.000
_cell.length_c   1.000
_cell.angle_alpha   90.00
_cell.angle_beta   90.00
_cell.angle_gamma   90.00
#
_symmetry.space_group_name_H-M   'P 1'
#
loop_
_entity.id
_entity.type
_entity.pdbx_description
1 polymer ?
#
loop_
_entity_poly.entity_id
_entity_poly.type
_entity_poly.pdbx_seq_one_letter_code
_entity_poly.pdbx_strand_id
1 'polypeptide(L)'
;MNAYYLLLCLSFIACHQTGRFPEVSVEITDSVVNEHLGGVGFHVFYHVHNAPRWHYEQVFAKRWRELNPSFVRINDDPDWSTARLDSVASYLEVMKDTETEMYLTSWGTQVIHNYPDKNDYVTHEVDNIAYLKQTKGFDRINYYCMANELSLDHWASMLDSLEYFKEVQSLFYEEFKSRELDIDLLATDASPFSNWPTIEWAAEHMDNITGVYGGHHYINQHDLFDASFYRFFYNKMKWGADLAKSKGKHFIVGEFGSKQNSNNIEGVRHDAMLYNNTPLESYAAIQSAEAIIAMINAGVYGFNYWTFSDFPSNYRPNYINKWGLFRWEVDNFMTKPGYYCIGLLTKYFRGPSEALGLVSTDSLIRTAATRNLETGTISIAVINRHRHSRTLKLHTGPLQADRPLRRYLFDPAEPPFNYFGDLPAPSRIIKVEDGQFSDDLPPFSLVVYTTLYDEVPPAPVTGLNVENRKSEGRDRTFLKWEPSAEADFCYYRIYRSELPEVEISPERQLAVTIATEYIDKSVHGLPEFHYRVIAVDQSGNASE
;
A
#
# COMPACT_ATOMS: atom_id res chain seq x y z
N MET A 1 -14.51 -5.49 -41.16
CA MET A 1 -13.27 -5.29 -40.39
C MET A 1 -12.84 -6.66 -39.92
N ASN A 2 -11.72 -7.14 -40.46
CA ASN A 2 -11.42 -8.54 -40.71
C ASN A 2 -11.01 -9.33 -39.45
N ALA A 3 -11.64 -10.50 -39.30
CA ALA A 3 -11.18 -11.86 -38.95
C ALA A 3 -9.70 -12.19 -38.62
N TYR A 4 -8.87 -11.23 -38.19
CA TYR A 4 -7.47 -11.43 -37.81
C TYR A 4 -7.20 -11.34 -36.30
N TYR A 5 -8.22 -11.05 -35.48
CA TYR A 5 -8.09 -10.96 -34.01
C TYR A 5 -8.44 -12.25 -33.25
N LEU A 6 -8.80 -13.33 -33.95
CA LEU A 6 -9.21 -14.59 -33.33
C LEU A 6 -8.11 -15.68 -33.28
N LEU A 7 -6.83 -15.30 -33.48
CA LEU A 7 -5.73 -16.27 -33.63
C LEU A 7 -4.56 -16.09 -32.65
N LEU A 8 -4.73 -15.26 -31.60
CA LEU A 8 -3.74 -15.10 -30.51
C LEU A 8 -4.30 -15.38 -29.11
N CYS A 9 -5.54 -15.85 -29.02
CA CYS A 9 -6.11 -16.36 -27.78
C CYS A 9 -6.33 -17.88 -27.89
N LEU A 10 -5.63 -18.61 -27.01
CA LEU A 10 -5.98 -19.95 -26.55
C LEU A 10 -5.66 -21.13 -27.49
N SER A 11 -4.36 -21.39 -27.66
CA SER A 11 -3.83 -22.77 -27.63
C SER A 11 -2.94 -22.97 -26.39
N PHE A 12 -3.40 -22.51 -25.22
CA PHE A 12 -2.95 -23.05 -23.93
C PHE A 12 -3.77 -24.29 -23.61
N ILE A 13 -3.65 -25.32 -24.46
CA ILE A 13 -3.96 -26.68 -24.00
C ILE A 13 -2.84 -27.01 -23.03
N ALA A 14 -3.17 -26.94 -21.74
CA ALA A 14 -2.35 -27.49 -20.67
C ALA A 14 -2.15 -28.98 -20.97
N CYS A 15 -1.07 -29.31 -21.69
CA CYS A 15 -0.45 -30.60 -21.54
C CYS A 15 0.03 -30.64 -20.10
N HIS A 16 -0.79 -31.19 -19.21
CA HIS A 16 -0.38 -31.60 -17.87
C HIS A 16 0.74 -32.63 -18.06
N GLN A 17 1.97 -32.16 -18.22
CA GLN A 17 3.12 -33.00 -17.96
C GLN A 17 3.08 -33.31 -16.47
N THR A 18 2.62 -34.51 -16.14
CA THR A 18 2.61 -35.11 -14.80
C THR A 18 4.02 -35.47 -14.32
N GLY A 19 5.03 -34.68 -14.70
CA GLY A 19 6.39 -34.81 -14.22
C GLY A 19 6.47 -34.22 -12.82
N ARG A 20 6.86 -35.03 -11.83
CA ARG A 20 7.23 -34.52 -10.50
C ARG A 20 8.49 -33.67 -10.70
N PHE A 21 8.33 -32.35 -10.69
CA PHE A 21 9.46 -31.43 -10.74
C PHE A 21 10.28 -31.58 -9.45
N PRO A 22 11.61 -31.36 -9.50
CA PRO A 22 12.43 -31.44 -8.30
C PRO A 22 11.90 -30.48 -7.23
N GLU A 23 11.97 -30.92 -5.98
CA GLU A 23 11.69 -30.08 -4.81
C GLU A 23 12.63 -28.86 -4.82
N VAL A 24 12.08 -27.70 -4.45
CA VAL A 24 12.88 -26.49 -4.23
C VAL A 24 13.08 -26.32 -2.74
N SER A 25 14.34 -26.13 -2.33
CA SER A 25 14.70 -25.83 -0.95
C SER A 25 14.99 -24.34 -0.78
N VAL A 26 14.42 -23.75 0.27
CA VAL A 26 14.71 -22.39 0.73
C VAL A 26 15.16 -22.43 2.18
N GLU A 27 16.25 -21.74 2.49
CA GLU A 27 16.79 -21.59 3.84
C GLU A 27 16.83 -20.11 4.21
N ILE A 28 16.19 -19.75 5.33
CA ILE A 28 16.34 -18.44 5.96
C ILE A 28 17.62 -18.48 6.79
N THR A 29 18.53 -17.53 6.56
CA THR A 29 19.83 -17.48 7.23
C THR A 29 19.81 -16.52 8.41
N ASP A 30 20.87 -16.54 9.21
CA ASP A 30 21.13 -15.60 10.31
C ASP A 30 21.61 -14.21 9.85
N SER A 31 21.83 -14.02 8.54
CA SER A 31 22.21 -12.73 7.98
C SER A 31 21.05 -11.75 8.09
N VAL A 32 21.29 -10.59 8.70
CA VAL A 32 20.33 -9.48 8.68
C VAL A 32 20.54 -8.63 7.43
N VAL A 33 19.48 -8.48 6.63
CA VAL A 33 19.46 -7.63 5.42
C VAL A 33 19.10 -6.20 5.78
N ASN A 34 18.09 -6.02 6.63
CA ASN A 34 17.65 -4.74 7.15
C ASN A 34 17.22 -4.90 8.61
N GLU A 35 17.82 -4.16 9.53
CA GLU A 35 17.50 -4.20 10.96
C GLU A 35 16.17 -3.51 11.28
N HIS A 36 15.74 -2.56 10.45
CA HIS A 36 14.60 -1.69 10.69
C HIS A 36 13.80 -1.46 9.40
N LEU A 37 13.30 -2.52 8.77
CA LEU A 37 12.34 -2.39 7.67
C LEU A 37 11.10 -1.61 8.15
N GLY A 38 10.86 -0.45 7.54
CA GLY A 38 9.68 0.40 7.76
C GLY A 38 8.41 -0.14 7.10
N GLY A 39 8.55 -0.94 6.03
CA GLY A 39 7.47 -1.77 5.47
C GLY A 39 6.95 -1.33 4.11
N VAL A 40 5.90 -2.02 3.66
CA VAL A 40 5.26 -1.78 2.36
C VAL A 40 4.11 -0.78 2.51
N GLY A 41 4.18 0.34 1.80
CA GLY A 41 3.22 1.42 1.86
C GLY A 41 2.57 1.76 0.51
N PHE A 42 1.96 2.93 0.47
CA PHE A 42 1.34 3.51 -0.72
C PHE A 42 1.64 4.99 -0.85
N HIS A 43 1.58 5.49 -2.08
CA HIS A 43 1.28 6.91 -2.24
C HIS A 43 -0.22 7.12 -1.94
N VAL A 44 -0.56 8.17 -1.19
CA VAL A 44 -1.95 8.58 -0.94
C VAL A 44 -2.23 9.99 -1.48
N PHE A 45 -3.28 10.10 -2.31
CA PHE A 45 -3.85 11.37 -2.82
C PHE A 45 -5.26 11.67 -2.30
N TYR A 46 -5.82 10.78 -1.48
CA TYR A 46 -7.23 10.83 -1.11
C TYR A 46 -7.61 12.15 -0.43
N HIS A 47 -6.74 12.69 0.43
CA HIS A 47 -6.94 13.94 1.17
C HIS A 47 -7.08 15.16 0.25
N VAL A 48 -6.57 15.09 -0.98
CA VAL A 48 -6.76 16.18 -1.94
C VAL A 48 -8.04 16.05 -2.77
N HIS A 49 -8.73 14.92 -2.68
CA HIS A 49 -10.00 14.68 -3.36
C HIS A 49 -11.18 15.06 -2.44
N ASN A 50 -12.14 15.82 -2.97
CA ASN A 50 -13.34 16.22 -2.20
C ASN A 50 -14.39 15.09 -2.16
N ALA A 51 -14.04 14.00 -1.48
CA ALA A 51 -14.94 12.86 -1.30
C ALA A 51 -15.95 13.07 -0.15
N PRO A 52 -17.17 12.54 -0.24
CA PRO A 52 -18.11 12.60 0.87
C PRO A 52 -17.65 11.72 2.05
N ARG A 53 -18.04 12.08 3.27
CA ARG A 53 -17.59 11.39 4.50
C ARG A 53 -17.84 9.87 4.49
N TRP A 54 -18.99 9.43 4.00
CA TRP A 54 -19.29 7.99 3.91
C TRP A 54 -18.27 7.24 3.04
N HIS A 55 -17.70 7.87 2.01
CA HIS A 55 -16.68 7.25 1.17
C HIS A 55 -15.39 7.01 1.96
N TYR A 56 -15.02 7.98 2.82
CA TYR A 56 -13.89 7.79 3.73
C TYR A 56 -14.13 6.62 4.68
N GLU A 57 -15.30 6.58 5.33
CA GLU A 57 -15.59 5.60 6.38
C GLU A 57 -15.81 4.18 5.86
N GLN A 58 -16.41 4.04 4.67
CA GLN A 58 -16.82 2.74 4.13
C GLN A 58 -15.82 2.17 3.12
N VAL A 59 -14.92 2.99 2.57
CA VAL A 59 -13.98 2.56 1.51
C VAL A 59 -12.54 2.85 1.93
N PHE A 60 -12.14 4.13 2.02
CA PHE A 60 -10.74 4.47 2.20
C PHE A 60 -10.20 4.02 3.57
N ALA A 61 -10.80 4.51 4.66
CA ALA A 61 -10.33 4.25 6.01
C ALA A 61 -10.53 2.79 6.41
N LYS A 62 -11.65 2.17 6.00
CA LYS A 62 -11.89 0.73 6.17
C LYS A 62 -10.73 -0.09 5.59
N ARG A 63 -10.38 0.17 4.33
CA ARG A 63 -9.31 -0.58 3.64
C ARG A 63 -7.93 -0.25 4.20
N TRP A 64 -7.71 1.00 4.61
CA TRP A 64 -6.46 1.40 5.27
C TRP A 64 -6.28 0.65 6.59
N ARG A 65 -7.31 0.60 7.45
CA ARG A 65 -7.28 -0.14 8.71
C ARG A 65 -7.06 -1.64 8.47
N GLU A 66 -7.67 -2.22 7.45
CA GLU A 66 -7.54 -3.67 7.16
C GLU A 66 -6.16 -4.04 6.60
N LEU A 67 -5.63 -3.27 5.65
CA LEU A 67 -4.28 -3.50 5.11
C LEU A 67 -3.19 -3.07 6.10
N ASN A 68 -3.51 -2.11 6.98
CA ASN A 68 -2.70 -1.65 8.09
C ASN A 68 -1.23 -1.31 7.72
N PRO A 69 -0.99 -0.43 6.72
CA PRO A 69 0.34 -0.02 6.31
C PRO A 69 1.07 0.77 7.41
N SER A 70 2.35 0.49 7.60
CA SER A 70 3.23 1.19 8.54
C SER A 70 4.02 2.35 7.91
N PHE A 71 3.94 2.52 6.59
CA PHE A 71 4.65 3.58 5.86
C PHE A 71 3.76 4.19 4.78
N VAL A 72 3.85 5.49 4.54
CA VAL A 72 3.08 6.20 3.51
C VAL A 72 3.87 7.38 2.92
N ARG A 73 3.71 7.60 1.62
CA ARG A 73 4.08 8.85 0.97
C ARG A 73 2.84 9.68 0.67
N ILE A 74 2.88 10.97 0.98
CA ILE A 74 1.72 11.86 0.91
C ILE A 74 2.14 13.11 0.16
N ASN A 75 1.35 13.45 -0.86
CA ASN A 75 1.51 14.71 -1.55
C ASN A 75 1.12 15.88 -0.63
N ASP A 76 1.97 16.89 -0.62
CA ASP A 76 1.80 18.16 0.07
C ASP A 76 1.64 19.31 -0.96
N ASP A 77 1.04 20.41 -0.52
CA ASP A 77 0.86 21.64 -1.29
C ASP A 77 0.99 22.86 -0.36
N PRO A 78 2.08 23.64 -0.51
CA PRO A 78 2.37 24.76 0.38
C PRO A 78 1.35 25.90 0.36
N ASP A 79 0.47 25.97 -0.64
CA ASP A 79 -0.57 27.03 -0.71
C ASP A 79 -1.83 26.69 0.10
N TRP A 80 -1.85 25.59 0.85
CA TRP A 80 -3.00 25.21 1.67
C TRP A 80 -3.26 26.20 2.82
N SER A 81 -4.44 26.84 2.78
CA SER A 81 -4.96 27.56 3.94
C SER A 81 -5.12 26.65 5.17
N THR A 82 -5.15 27.22 6.37
CA THR A 82 -5.41 26.47 7.62
C THR A 82 -6.70 25.64 7.58
N ALA A 83 -7.78 26.17 6.98
CA ALA A 83 -9.03 25.43 6.81
C ALA A 83 -8.88 24.22 5.88
N ARG A 84 -7.98 24.31 4.89
CA ARG A 84 -7.62 23.16 4.04
C ARG A 84 -6.79 22.15 4.81
N LEU A 85 -5.82 22.59 5.62
CA LEU A 85 -5.06 21.71 6.51
C LEU A 85 -5.96 20.97 7.51
N ASP A 86 -6.99 21.62 8.06
CA ASP A 86 -8.02 20.97 8.88
C ASP A 86 -8.73 19.84 8.14
N SER A 87 -9.11 20.10 6.89
CA SER A 87 -9.73 19.08 6.04
C SER A 87 -8.76 17.94 5.73
N VAL A 88 -7.50 18.25 5.42
CA VAL A 88 -6.45 17.25 5.14
C VAL A 88 -6.24 16.37 6.38
N ALA A 89 -6.05 16.97 7.54
CA ALA A 89 -5.92 16.26 8.82
C ALA A 89 -7.06 15.26 9.04
N SER A 90 -8.31 15.67 8.78
CA SER A 90 -9.47 14.78 8.94
C SER A 90 -9.45 13.52 8.07
N TYR A 91 -8.74 13.56 6.93
CA TYR A 91 -8.56 12.41 6.04
C TYR A 91 -7.34 11.56 6.41
N LEU A 92 -6.32 12.17 7.00
CA LEU A 92 -5.12 11.46 7.41
C LEU A 92 -5.28 10.78 8.78
N GLU A 93 -6.36 11.08 9.53
CA GLU A 93 -6.56 10.58 10.90
C GLU A 93 -6.41 9.05 11.03
N VAL A 94 -6.83 8.26 10.02
CA VAL A 94 -6.66 6.80 10.03
C VAL A 94 -5.19 6.33 10.08
N MET A 95 -4.26 7.19 9.67
CA MET A 95 -2.82 6.91 9.73
C MET A 95 -2.29 7.00 11.16
N LYS A 96 -2.95 7.76 12.04
CA LYS A 96 -2.65 7.75 13.49
C LYS A 96 -3.09 6.43 14.12
N ASP A 97 -4.29 5.95 13.75
CA ASP A 97 -4.82 4.65 14.24
C ASP A 97 -3.92 3.46 13.87
N THR A 98 -3.22 3.56 12.73
CA THR A 98 -2.37 2.49 12.19
C THR A 98 -0.88 2.72 12.46
N GLU A 99 -0.57 3.79 13.21
CA GLU A 99 0.78 4.24 13.55
C GLU A 99 1.71 4.38 12.32
N THR A 100 1.14 4.82 11.20
CA THR A 100 1.86 4.93 9.94
C THR A 100 2.90 6.05 9.99
N GLU A 101 4.14 5.71 9.62
CA GLU A 101 5.20 6.68 9.35
C GLU A 101 4.99 7.39 8.01
N MET A 102 5.15 8.71 8.00
CA MET A 102 4.76 9.57 6.89
C MET A 102 5.97 10.27 6.27
N TYR A 103 6.06 10.14 4.95
CA TYR A 103 6.93 10.93 4.08
C TYR A 103 6.09 11.94 3.29
N LEU A 104 6.25 13.23 3.60
CA LEU A 104 5.59 14.33 2.89
C LEU A 104 6.46 14.82 1.71
N THR A 105 5.83 15.17 0.61
CA THR A 105 6.51 15.72 -0.56
C THR A 105 5.68 16.79 -1.26
N SER A 106 6.24 17.97 -1.45
CA SER A 106 5.51 19.03 -2.14
C SER A 106 5.39 18.72 -3.62
N TRP A 107 4.14 18.63 -4.08
CA TRP A 107 3.83 18.20 -5.45
C TRP A 107 3.99 19.33 -6.48
N GLY A 108 3.88 20.58 -6.02
CA GLY A 108 4.05 21.77 -6.84
C GLY A 108 4.78 22.86 -6.06
N THR A 109 6.01 23.16 -6.47
CA THR A 109 6.89 24.11 -5.78
C THR A 109 7.12 25.40 -6.54
N GLN A 110 6.38 25.58 -7.63
CA GLN A 110 6.23 26.86 -8.32
C GLN A 110 5.76 27.99 -7.44
N VAL A 111 5.02 27.65 -6.39
CA VAL A 111 4.49 28.60 -5.44
C VAL A 111 5.61 29.37 -4.73
N ILE A 112 6.84 28.85 -4.70
CA ILE A 112 8.02 29.58 -4.21
C ILE A 112 8.19 30.95 -4.89
N HIS A 113 7.81 31.06 -6.17
CA HIS A 113 7.89 32.31 -6.95
C HIS A 113 6.86 33.35 -6.51
N ASN A 114 5.86 32.96 -5.71
CA ASN A 114 4.87 33.87 -5.13
C ASN A 114 5.37 34.55 -3.85
N TYR A 115 6.48 34.08 -3.27
CA TYR A 115 7.06 34.61 -2.04
C TYR A 115 8.15 35.66 -2.33
N PRO A 116 8.39 36.62 -1.44
CA PRO A 116 9.44 37.63 -1.62
C PRO A 116 10.83 36.99 -1.78
N ASP A 117 11.12 35.97 -0.98
CA ASP A 117 12.30 35.12 -1.13
C ASP A 117 12.10 33.69 -0.59
N LYS A 118 13.14 32.87 -0.71
CA LYS A 118 13.12 31.45 -0.33
C LYS A 118 12.92 31.21 1.16
N ASN A 119 13.38 32.12 2.03
CA ASN A 119 13.20 32.00 3.47
C ASN A 119 11.74 32.19 3.85
N ASP A 120 11.04 33.17 3.24
CA ASP A 120 9.62 33.37 3.48
C ASP A 120 8.81 32.14 3.06
N TYR A 121 9.10 31.58 1.89
CA TYR A 121 8.49 30.32 1.42
C TYR A 121 8.73 29.16 2.40
N VAL A 122 9.98 28.94 2.79
CA VAL A 122 10.35 27.85 3.72
C VAL A 122 9.68 28.04 5.07
N THR A 123 9.69 29.26 5.61
CA THR A 123 9.04 29.59 6.88
C THR A 123 7.55 29.25 6.82
N HIS A 124 6.88 29.66 5.74
CA HIS A 124 5.47 29.38 5.53
C HIS A 124 5.17 27.88 5.46
N GLU A 125 5.96 27.14 4.69
CA GLU A 125 5.73 25.71 4.55
C GLU A 125 6.04 24.94 5.84
N VAL A 126 7.07 25.35 6.57
CA VAL A 126 7.35 24.78 7.90
C VAL A 126 6.25 25.14 8.90
N ASP A 127 5.57 26.29 8.78
CA ASP A 127 4.37 26.58 9.58
C ASP A 127 3.24 25.56 9.31
N ASN A 128 3.01 25.21 8.03
CA ASN A 128 2.00 24.22 7.63
C ASN A 128 2.33 22.82 8.17
N ILE A 129 3.58 22.39 8.00
CA ILE A 129 4.06 21.08 8.49
C ILE A 129 4.03 21.02 10.02
N ALA A 130 4.47 22.09 10.71
CA ALA A 130 4.41 22.18 12.16
C ALA A 130 2.97 22.16 12.68
N TYR A 131 2.05 22.80 11.96
CA TYR A 131 0.62 22.74 12.28
C TYR A 131 0.09 21.29 12.22
N LEU A 132 0.41 20.53 11.18
CA LEU A 132 0.03 19.12 11.08
C LEU A 132 0.69 18.28 12.19
N LYS A 133 2.00 18.40 12.39
CA LYS A 133 2.74 17.58 13.38
C LYS A 133 2.33 17.94 14.81
N GLN A 134 2.52 19.19 15.22
CA GLN A 134 2.37 19.63 16.62
C GLN A 134 0.93 19.99 17.00
N THR A 135 0.12 20.55 16.08
CA THR A 135 -1.25 20.99 16.41
C THR A 135 -2.30 19.91 16.10
N LYS A 136 -2.12 19.13 15.03
CA LYS A 136 -3.04 18.03 14.68
C LYS A 136 -2.60 16.66 15.21
N GLY A 137 -1.38 16.56 15.73
CA GLY A 137 -0.85 15.35 16.36
C GLY A 137 -0.46 14.28 15.33
N PHE A 138 0.01 14.68 14.15
CA PHE A 138 0.67 13.78 13.20
C PHE A 138 2.16 13.66 13.54
N ASP A 139 2.45 13.13 14.72
CA ASP A 139 3.82 13.07 15.27
C ASP A 139 4.78 12.23 14.40
N ARG A 140 4.22 11.31 13.59
CA ARG A 140 4.96 10.44 12.65
C ARG A 140 5.14 11.03 11.25
N ILE A 141 5.05 12.36 11.12
CA ILE A 141 5.67 13.05 9.97
C ILE A 141 7.17 13.02 10.20
N ASN A 142 7.84 12.08 9.53
CA ASN A 142 9.25 11.76 9.74
C ASN A 142 10.13 12.30 8.61
N TYR A 143 9.60 12.33 7.38
CA TYR A 143 10.39 12.72 6.22
C TYR A 143 9.70 13.82 5.43
N TYR A 144 10.51 14.72 4.88
CA TYR A 144 10.05 15.74 3.95
C TYR A 144 11.02 15.89 2.77
N CYS A 145 10.47 16.09 1.57
CA CYS A 145 11.23 16.54 0.41
C CYS A 145 10.45 17.65 -0.27
N MET A 146 11.11 18.79 -0.49
CA MET A 146 10.49 19.90 -1.20
C MET A 146 10.09 19.52 -2.63
N ALA A 147 10.63 18.46 -3.23
CA ALA A 147 10.42 18.16 -4.65
C ALA A 147 9.87 16.75 -4.87
N ASN A 148 8.72 16.65 -5.54
CA ASN A 148 8.32 15.41 -6.20
C ASN A 148 9.14 15.22 -7.48
N GLU A 149 9.91 14.13 -7.58
CA GLU A 149 10.65 13.76 -8.80
C GLU A 149 11.55 14.88 -9.36
N LEU A 150 12.22 15.62 -8.47
CA LEU A 150 13.05 16.79 -8.82
C LEU A 150 12.32 17.85 -9.66
N SER A 151 11.03 18.04 -9.41
CA SER A 151 10.22 19.04 -10.10
C SER A 151 10.25 20.40 -9.38
N LEU A 152 10.56 21.46 -10.13
CA LEU A 152 10.28 22.85 -9.73
C LEU A 152 9.15 23.38 -10.60
N ASP A 153 9.43 23.71 -11.87
CA ASP A 153 8.44 24.26 -12.82
C ASP A 153 7.77 23.21 -13.68
N HIS A 154 8.49 22.15 -13.97
CA HIS A 154 7.99 21.02 -14.70
C HIS A 154 8.67 19.76 -14.19
N TRP A 155 8.15 18.62 -14.64
CA TRP A 155 8.67 17.32 -14.26
C TRP A 155 10.19 17.22 -14.48
N ALA A 156 10.91 16.84 -13.43
CA ALA A 156 12.37 16.68 -13.41
C ALA A 156 13.20 17.92 -13.81
N SER A 157 12.64 19.13 -13.73
CA SER A 157 13.33 20.36 -14.14
C SER A 157 14.57 20.68 -13.31
N MET A 158 14.67 20.21 -12.07
CA MET A 158 15.82 20.47 -11.18
C MET A 158 17.01 19.54 -11.39
N LEU A 159 16.97 18.61 -12.35
CA LEU A 159 18.13 17.79 -12.70
C LEU A 159 19.36 18.64 -13.02
N ASP A 160 19.14 19.78 -13.69
CA ASP A 160 20.20 20.73 -14.08
C ASP A 160 20.42 21.85 -13.04
N SER A 161 19.80 21.75 -11.86
CA SER A 161 19.80 22.80 -10.83
C SER A 161 19.93 22.23 -9.42
N LEU A 162 20.76 21.21 -9.24
CA LEU A 162 20.95 20.55 -7.95
C LEU A 162 21.51 21.46 -6.85
N GLU A 163 22.32 22.47 -7.21
CA GLU A 163 22.77 23.49 -6.24
C GLU A 163 21.61 24.34 -5.71
N TYR A 164 20.62 24.64 -6.55
CA TYR A 164 19.41 25.33 -6.12
C TYR A 164 18.56 24.43 -5.20
N PHE A 165 18.37 23.16 -5.59
CA PHE A 165 17.68 22.17 -4.73
C PHE A 165 18.36 22.06 -3.36
N LYS A 166 19.70 21.97 -3.34
CA LYS A 166 20.50 21.98 -2.11
C LYS A 166 20.30 23.24 -1.29
N GLU A 167 20.29 24.41 -1.93
CA GLU A 167 20.08 25.68 -1.25
C GLU A 167 18.72 25.71 -0.53
N VAL A 168 17.63 25.35 -1.21
CA VAL A 168 16.28 25.32 -0.61
C VAL A 168 16.18 24.26 0.50
N GLN A 169 16.69 23.05 0.27
CA GLN A 169 16.71 21.99 1.28
C GLN A 169 17.54 22.39 2.51
N SER A 170 18.63 23.14 2.34
CA SER A 170 19.42 23.66 3.47
C SER A 170 18.59 24.60 4.34
N LEU A 171 17.75 25.44 3.74
CA LEU A 171 16.84 26.32 4.48
C LEU A 171 15.80 25.51 5.26
N PHE A 172 15.19 24.49 4.67
CA PHE A 172 14.28 23.58 5.38
C PHE A 172 14.97 22.87 6.55
N TYR A 173 16.20 22.38 6.34
CA TYR A 173 16.98 21.71 7.39
C TYR A 173 17.19 22.61 8.61
N GLU A 174 17.67 23.84 8.39
CA GLU A 174 17.90 24.80 9.46
C GLU A 174 16.59 25.20 10.16
N GLU A 175 15.50 25.36 9.41
CA GLU A 175 14.20 25.74 9.98
C GLU A 175 13.56 24.61 10.79
N PHE A 176 13.66 23.35 10.35
CA PHE A 176 13.23 22.21 11.16
C PHE A 176 14.07 22.09 12.44
N LYS A 177 15.40 22.25 12.36
CA LYS A 177 16.28 22.23 13.53
C LYS A 177 16.00 23.37 14.50
N SER A 178 15.78 24.60 14.01
CA SER A 178 15.53 25.78 14.85
C SER A 178 14.24 25.68 15.66
N ARG A 179 13.26 24.93 15.15
CA ARG A 179 11.95 24.68 15.76
C ARG A 179 11.85 23.34 16.50
N GLU A 180 12.95 22.59 16.60
CA GLU A 180 13.00 21.26 17.21
C GLU A 180 11.99 20.27 16.59
N LEU A 181 11.76 20.39 15.28
CA LEU A 181 10.93 19.47 14.53
C LEU A 181 11.79 18.25 14.13
N ASP A 182 11.48 17.10 14.72
CA ASP A 182 12.10 15.81 14.37
C ASP A 182 11.58 15.34 13.01
N ILE A 183 12.12 15.94 11.95
CA ILE A 183 11.81 15.68 10.54
C ILE A 183 13.14 15.66 9.77
N ASP A 184 13.39 14.55 9.10
CA ASP A 184 14.55 14.34 8.25
C ASP A 184 14.24 14.70 6.79
N LEU A 185 15.22 15.29 6.10
CA LEU A 185 15.07 15.59 4.68
C LEU A 185 15.38 14.36 3.82
N LEU A 186 14.52 14.09 2.84
CA LEU A 186 14.79 13.13 1.78
C LEU A 186 15.48 13.82 0.60
N ALA A 187 16.53 13.19 0.07
CA ALA A 187 17.13 13.57 -1.22
C ALA A 187 17.29 12.37 -2.17
N THR A 188 17.01 12.48 -3.46
CA THR A 188 16.47 13.64 -4.20
C THR A 188 15.03 13.40 -4.66
N ASP A 189 14.42 12.27 -4.26
CA ASP A 189 13.15 11.79 -4.77
C ASP A 189 13.20 11.50 -6.28
N ALA A 190 14.38 11.17 -6.81
CA ALA A 190 14.62 11.12 -8.25
C ALA A 190 13.88 9.98 -8.97
N SER A 191 13.34 10.30 -10.14
CA SER A 191 12.63 9.38 -11.03
C SER A 191 12.99 9.67 -12.49
N PRO A 192 13.18 8.66 -13.36
CA PRO A 192 13.34 7.23 -13.05
C PRO A 192 14.81 6.91 -12.69
N PHE A 193 15.21 5.63 -12.70
CA PHE A 193 16.60 5.18 -12.45
C PHE A 193 17.69 5.92 -13.25
N SER A 194 17.40 6.45 -14.44
CA SER A 194 18.38 7.25 -15.20
C SER A 194 18.79 8.53 -14.49
N ASN A 195 17.95 9.02 -13.57
CA ASN A 195 18.14 10.25 -12.81
C ASN A 195 18.72 9.98 -11.41
N TRP A 196 18.94 8.72 -11.04
CA TRP A 196 19.57 8.36 -9.76
C TRP A 196 21.02 8.81 -9.57
N PRO A 197 21.81 9.20 -10.60
CA PRO A 197 23.06 9.93 -10.36
C PRO A 197 22.90 11.21 -9.53
N THR A 198 21.70 11.80 -9.47
CA THR A 198 21.44 12.93 -8.56
C THR A 198 21.41 12.53 -7.08
N ILE A 199 21.10 11.27 -6.77
CA ILE A 199 21.15 10.73 -5.41
C ILE A 199 22.62 10.57 -4.98
N GLU A 200 23.47 10.08 -5.89
CA GLU A 200 24.93 10.02 -5.67
C GLU A 200 25.50 11.42 -5.45
N TRP A 201 25.11 12.38 -6.30
CA TRP A 201 25.47 13.78 -6.12
C TRP A 201 25.05 14.31 -4.74
N ALA A 202 23.81 14.05 -4.29
CA ALA A 202 23.35 14.46 -2.97
C ALA A 202 24.12 13.76 -1.84
N ALA A 203 24.53 12.50 -2.02
CA ALA A 203 25.37 11.78 -1.06
C ALA A 203 26.79 12.36 -0.94
N GLU A 204 27.27 13.06 -1.96
CA GLU A 204 28.56 13.76 -1.95
C GLU A 204 28.46 15.20 -1.45
N HIS A 205 27.34 15.89 -1.74
CA HIS A 205 27.23 17.35 -1.59
C HIS A 205 26.21 17.82 -0.55
N MET A 206 25.29 16.96 -0.10
CA MET A 206 24.17 17.27 0.79
C MET A 206 24.05 16.32 2.00
N ASP A 207 25.05 15.46 2.23
CA ASP A 207 25.01 14.43 3.28
C ASP A 207 24.79 15.01 4.68
N ASN A 208 25.32 16.19 4.98
CA ASN A 208 25.14 16.82 6.29
C ASN A 208 23.70 17.31 6.58
N ILE A 209 22.87 17.50 5.56
CA ILE A 209 21.48 18.00 5.69
C ILE A 209 20.43 16.96 5.28
N THR A 210 20.84 15.87 4.65
CA THR A 210 19.95 14.80 4.19
C THR A 210 19.85 13.73 5.28
N GLY A 211 18.67 13.41 5.79
CA GLY A 211 18.49 12.29 6.74
C GLY A 211 18.29 10.95 6.05
N VAL A 212 17.69 10.96 4.85
CA VAL A 212 17.35 9.75 4.09
C VAL A 212 17.53 9.96 2.58
N TYR A 213 17.95 8.92 1.86
CA TYR A 213 18.03 8.97 0.39
C TYR A 213 16.85 8.26 -0.25
N GLY A 214 16.44 8.69 -1.45
CA GLY A 214 15.35 7.98 -2.13
C GLY A 214 15.10 8.40 -3.57
N GLY A 215 14.33 7.54 -4.25
CA GLY A 215 13.91 7.75 -5.64
C GLY A 215 12.81 6.77 -6.07
N HIS A 216 12.34 6.90 -7.30
CA HIS A 216 11.20 6.16 -7.84
C HIS A 216 11.57 5.35 -9.08
N HIS A 217 10.77 4.31 -9.37
CA HIS A 217 10.84 3.64 -10.66
C HIS A 217 9.59 2.84 -11.03
N TYR A 218 9.19 2.97 -12.29
CA TYR A 218 8.11 2.18 -12.89
C TYR A 218 8.68 1.16 -13.87
N ILE A 219 8.12 -0.05 -13.87
CA ILE A 219 8.66 -1.23 -14.58
C ILE A 219 8.29 -1.18 -16.08
N ASN A 220 8.78 -0.17 -16.79
CA ASN A 220 8.42 0.07 -18.19
C ASN A 220 9.20 -0.82 -19.15
N GLN A 221 10.40 -1.24 -18.76
CA GLN A 221 11.37 -1.92 -19.62
C GLN A 221 11.35 -3.45 -19.52
N HIS A 222 10.49 -4.03 -18.65
CA HIS A 222 10.39 -5.47 -18.47
C HIS A 222 8.95 -5.96 -18.60
N ASP A 223 8.75 -7.02 -19.38
CA ASP A 223 7.45 -7.67 -19.51
C ASP A 223 7.13 -8.54 -18.28
N LEU A 224 5.84 -8.79 -18.04
CA LEU A 224 5.34 -9.50 -16.84
C LEU A 224 5.93 -10.91 -16.62
N PHE A 225 6.43 -11.55 -17.67
CA PHE A 225 6.99 -12.91 -17.63
C PHE A 225 8.51 -12.94 -17.82
N ASP A 226 9.17 -11.79 -17.86
CA ASP A 226 10.63 -11.71 -17.92
C ASP A 226 11.23 -12.11 -16.56
N ALA A 227 11.85 -13.29 -16.53
CA ALA A 227 12.50 -13.82 -15.32
C ALA A 227 13.76 -13.04 -14.90
N SER A 228 14.35 -12.23 -15.80
CA SER A 228 15.53 -11.42 -15.51
C SER A 228 15.20 -10.16 -14.69
N PHE A 229 13.93 -9.74 -14.68
CA PHE A 229 13.43 -8.56 -13.98
C PHE A 229 13.90 -8.52 -12.52
N TYR A 230 13.69 -9.59 -11.75
CA TYR A 230 14.05 -9.62 -10.33
C TYR A 230 15.51 -9.27 -10.09
N ARG A 231 16.43 -9.89 -10.84
CA ARG A 231 17.87 -9.65 -10.67
C ARG A 231 18.25 -8.21 -11.03
N PHE A 232 17.68 -7.68 -12.11
CA PHE A 232 17.89 -6.29 -12.51
C PHE A 232 17.42 -5.33 -11.41
N PHE A 233 16.18 -5.51 -10.96
CA PHE A 233 15.55 -4.62 -10.00
C PHE A 233 16.23 -4.72 -8.62
N TYR A 234 16.49 -5.93 -8.13
CA TYR A 234 17.25 -6.18 -6.91
C TYR A 234 18.60 -5.46 -6.92
N ASN A 235 19.39 -5.60 -8.00
CA ASN A 235 20.70 -4.95 -8.09
C ASN A 235 20.60 -3.43 -8.02
N LYS A 236 19.56 -2.83 -8.63
CA LYS A 236 19.33 -1.39 -8.55
C LYS A 236 18.91 -0.94 -7.16
N MET A 237 18.01 -1.67 -6.50
CA MET A 237 17.63 -1.40 -5.11
C MET A 237 18.83 -1.53 -4.18
N LYS A 238 19.64 -2.57 -4.36
CA LYS A 238 20.82 -2.84 -3.55
C LYS A 238 21.85 -1.73 -3.66
N TRP A 239 22.06 -1.18 -4.86
CA TRP A 239 22.91 0.00 -5.04
C TRP A 239 22.44 1.20 -4.21
N GLY A 240 21.14 1.52 -4.26
CA GLY A 240 20.59 2.66 -3.51
C GLY A 240 20.67 2.46 -1.99
N ALA A 241 20.29 1.26 -1.53
CA ALA A 241 20.41 0.87 -0.13
C ALA A 241 21.86 0.88 0.38
N ASP A 242 22.82 0.37 -0.41
CA ASP A 242 24.24 0.38 -0.05
C ASP A 242 24.83 1.78 -0.03
N LEU A 243 24.45 2.65 -0.98
CA LEU A 243 24.85 4.05 -0.98
C LEU A 243 24.38 4.73 0.31
N ALA A 244 23.10 4.60 0.66
CA ALA A 244 22.58 5.19 1.88
C ALA A 244 23.23 4.60 3.13
N LYS A 245 23.40 3.27 3.20
CA LYS A 245 24.06 2.59 4.31
C LYS A 245 25.51 3.03 4.48
N SER A 246 26.23 3.31 3.39
CA SER A 246 27.60 3.85 3.45
C SER A 246 27.70 5.22 4.14
N LYS A 247 26.56 5.93 4.24
CA LYS A 247 26.38 7.20 4.94
C LYS A 247 25.69 7.05 6.31
N GLY A 248 25.44 5.81 6.75
CA GLY A 248 24.70 5.53 7.98
C GLY A 248 23.21 5.89 7.91
N LYS A 249 22.62 5.84 6.71
CA LYS A 249 21.24 6.30 6.45
C LYS A 249 20.39 5.25 5.77
N HIS A 250 19.09 5.50 5.77
CA HIS A 250 18.10 4.68 5.10
C HIS A 250 17.92 5.04 3.62
N PHE A 251 17.35 4.10 2.86
CA PHE A 251 16.94 4.32 1.47
C PHE A 251 15.43 4.07 1.33
N ILE A 252 14.71 5.04 0.79
CA ILE A 252 13.26 4.97 0.56
C ILE A 252 12.98 4.90 -0.94
N VAL A 253 12.05 4.03 -1.34
CA VAL A 253 11.47 4.08 -2.70
C VAL A 253 10.11 4.77 -2.62
N GLY A 254 10.10 6.06 -2.93
CA GLY A 254 8.91 6.90 -2.79
C GLY A 254 7.75 6.48 -3.67
N GLU A 255 8.03 5.87 -4.84
CA GLU A 255 7.03 5.30 -5.75
C GLU A 255 7.61 4.15 -6.57
N PHE A 256 6.82 3.09 -6.70
CA PHE A 256 7.04 2.07 -7.72
C PHE A 256 5.71 1.54 -8.26
N GLY A 257 5.75 0.96 -9.46
CA GLY A 257 4.57 0.38 -10.09
C GLY A 257 4.93 -0.46 -11.32
N SER A 258 3.96 -1.23 -11.81
CA SER A 258 4.11 -1.98 -13.07
C SER A 258 4.20 -1.02 -14.28
N LYS A 259 4.15 -1.56 -15.49
CA LYS A 259 4.31 -0.82 -16.73
C LYS A 259 3.24 0.26 -16.88
N GLN A 260 3.67 1.48 -17.20
CA GLN A 260 2.79 2.64 -17.36
C GLN A 260 2.13 2.65 -18.73
N ASN A 261 0.88 3.10 -18.78
CA ASN A 261 0.21 3.62 -19.96
C ASN A 261 0.15 5.14 -19.83
N SER A 262 1.01 5.80 -20.61
CA SER A 262 1.17 7.26 -20.63
C SER A 262 0.66 7.88 -21.94
N ASN A 263 -0.21 7.18 -22.67
CA ASN A 263 -0.70 7.62 -23.96
C ASN A 263 -1.68 8.80 -23.83
N ASN A 264 -1.68 9.68 -24.83
CA ASN A 264 -2.72 10.67 -25.01
C ASN A 264 -3.75 10.11 -25.98
N ILE A 265 -4.97 9.84 -25.49
CA ILE A 265 -6.07 9.29 -26.28
C ILE A 265 -7.16 10.36 -26.32
N GLU A 266 -7.50 10.82 -27.53
CA GLU A 266 -8.56 11.82 -27.75
C GLU A 266 -8.40 13.10 -26.89
N GLY A 267 -7.16 13.53 -26.63
CA GLY A 267 -6.86 14.73 -25.83
C GLY A 267 -6.81 14.50 -24.32
N VAL A 268 -7.07 13.28 -23.85
CA VAL A 268 -6.95 12.87 -22.44
C VAL A 268 -5.61 12.17 -22.22
N ARG A 269 -4.82 12.65 -21.26
CA ARG A 269 -3.62 11.96 -20.76
C ARG A 269 -4.05 10.79 -19.89
N HIS A 270 -3.66 9.59 -20.27
CA HIS A 270 -3.78 8.42 -19.41
C HIS A 270 -2.56 8.35 -18.51
N ASP A 271 -2.77 8.36 -17.20
CA ASP A 271 -1.78 7.97 -16.21
C ASP A 271 -2.31 6.71 -15.52
N ALA A 272 -2.03 5.56 -16.13
CA ALA A 272 -2.64 4.30 -15.71
C ALA A 272 -1.64 3.17 -15.79
N MET A 273 -1.92 2.09 -15.06
CA MET A 273 -1.22 0.83 -15.26
C MET A 273 -1.67 0.18 -16.58
N LEU A 274 -0.71 -0.25 -17.41
CA LEU A 274 -0.96 -0.70 -18.79
C LEU A 274 -1.93 -1.89 -18.89
N TYR A 275 -1.90 -2.78 -17.90
CA TYR A 275 -2.65 -4.03 -17.91
C TYR A 275 -4.05 -3.93 -17.30
N ASN A 276 -4.51 -2.72 -16.95
CA ASN A 276 -5.82 -2.51 -16.31
C ASN A 276 -6.94 -3.10 -17.16
N ASN A 277 -7.88 -3.80 -16.52
CA ASN A 277 -9.02 -4.45 -17.17
C ASN A 277 -8.62 -5.49 -18.23
N THR A 278 -7.42 -6.04 -18.16
CA THR A 278 -6.97 -7.12 -19.03
C THR A 278 -6.79 -8.41 -18.23
N PRO A 279 -6.80 -9.60 -18.88
CA PRO A 279 -6.44 -10.86 -18.21
C PRO A 279 -5.03 -10.88 -17.61
N LEU A 280 -4.18 -9.89 -17.91
CA LEU A 280 -2.82 -9.76 -17.38
C LEU A 280 -2.73 -8.89 -16.11
N GLU A 281 -3.83 -8.26 -15.67
CA GLU A 281 -3.84 -7.38 -14.49
C GLU A 281 -3.40 -8.11 -13.21
N SER A 282 -3.85 -9.35 -13.02
CA SER A 282 -3.45 -10.19 -11.88
C SER A 282 -1.96 -10.57 -11.92
N TYR A 283 -1.38 -10.74 -13.11
CA TYR A 283 0.05 -11.02 -13.29
C TYR A 283 0.91 -9.76 -13.09
N ALA A 284 0.38 -8.56 -13.37
CA ALA A 284 1.02 -7.31 -12.99
C ALA A 284 1.17 -7.19 -11.47
N ALA A 285 0.17 -7.63 -10.71
CA ALA A 285 0.25 -7.70 -9.27
C ALA A 285 1.37 -8.63 -8.77
N ILE A 286 1.62 -9.76 -9.44
CA ILE A 286 2.75 -10.66 -9.14
C ILE A 286 4.10 -9.97 -9.41
N GLN A 287 4.23 -9.23 -10.52
CA GLN A 287 5.46 -8.48 -10.82
C GLN A 287 5.72 -7.38 -9.77
N SER A 288 4.67 -6.68 -9.30
CA SER A 288 4.79 -5.71 -8.20
C SER A 288 5.17 -6.37 -6.87
N ALA A 289 4.61 -7.55 -6.55
CA ALA A 289 5.04 -8.35 -5.40
C ALA A 289 6.50 -8.82 -5.53
N GLU A 290 6.95 -9.19 -6.72
CA GLU A 290 8.34 -9.54 -7.01
C GLU A 290 9.28 -8.34 -6.79
N ALA A 291 8.85 -7.12 -7.12
CA ALA A 291 9.56 -5.89 -6.81
C ALA A 291 9.66 -5.62 -5.30
N ILE A 292 8.58 -5.86 -4.55
CA ILE A 292 8.55 -5.74 -3.08
C ILE A 292 9.56 -6.71 -2.45
N ILE A 293 9.54 -7.99 -2.85
CA ILE A 293 10.52 -8.98 -2.35
C ILE A 293 11.95 -8.54 -2.67
N ALA A 294 12.18 -8.00 -3.87
CA ALA A 294 13.50 -7.48 -4.25
C ALA A 294 13.94 -6.30 -3.37
N MET A 295 13.04 -5.38 -3.01
CA MET A 295 13.33 -4.24 -2.12
C MET A 295 13.64 -4.68 -0.69
N ILE A 296 12.85 -5.61 -0.13
CA ILE A 296 13.11 -6.18 1.20
C ILE A 296 14.50 -6.81 1.23
N ASN A 297 14.79 -7.69 0.27
CA ASN A 297 16.07 -8.40 0.19
C ASN A 297 17.26 -7.48 -0.14
N ALA A 298 17.01 -6.32 -0.74
CA ALA A 298 18.04 -5.34 -1.05
C ALA A 298 18.40 -4.43 0.14
N GLY A 299 17.59 -4.43 1.20
CA GLY A 299 17.79 -3.56 2.37
C GLY A 299 17.16 -2.17 2.24
N VAL A 300 16.13 -2.01 1.40
CA VAL A 300 15.34 -0.78 1.34
C VAL A 300 14.54 -0.63 2.64
N TYR A 301 14.44 0.59 3.17
CA TYR A 301 13.76 0.90 4.43
C TYR A 301 12.24 0.90 4.30
N GLY A 302 11.71 1.79 3.46
CA GLY A 302 10.28 1.94 3.23
C GLY A 302 10.01 2.18 1.75
N PHE A 303 8.90 1.67 1.26
CA PHE A 303 8.59 1.78 -0.18
C PHE A 303 7.09 1.77 -0.47
N ASN A 304 6.69 2.58 -1.45
CA ASN A 304 5.28 2.88 -1.68
C ASN A 304 4.83 2.49 -3.09
N TYR A 305 3.79 1.67 -3.17
CA TYR A 305 3.15 1.39 -4.45
C TYR A 305 2.36 2.63 -4.93
N TRP A 306 2.55 3.02 -6.19
CA TRP A 306 1.73 4.02 -6.85
C TRP A 306 0.48 3.34 -7.44
N THR A 307 -0.71 3.51 -6.86
CA THR A 307 -1.09 4.33 -5.68
C THR A 307 -2.15 3.57 -4.87
N PHE A 308 -2.60 4.07 -3.72
CA PHE A 308 -3.60 3.35 -2.90
C PHE A 308 -4.97 3.24 -3.59
N SER A 309 -5.47 4.34 -4.18
CA SER A 309 -6.77 4.44 -4.84
C SER A 309 -6.71 5.13 -6.19
N ASP A 310 -7.55 4.74 -7.15
CA ASP A 310 -7.72 5.52 -8.38
C ASP A 310 -8.15 6.95 -8.05
N PHE A 311 -7.87 7.90 -8.94
CA PHE A 311 -8.38 9.26 -8.76
C PHE A 311 -9.86 9.34 -9.19
N PRO A 312 -10.58 10.37 -8.71
CA PRO A 312 -11.88 10.73 -9.23
C PRO A 312 -11.89 10.85 -10.74
N SER A 313 -12.94 10.35 -11.38
CA SER A 313 -13.08 10.43 -12.84
C SER A 313 -13.22 11.87 -13.33
N ASN A 314 -13.65 12.78 -12.44
CA ASN A 314 -13.76 14.21 -12.70
C ASN A 314 -12.56 15.03 -12.19
N TYR A 315 -11.45 14.39 -11.80
CA TYR A 315 -10.28 15.09 -11.23
C TYR A 315 -9.78 16.22 -12.15
N ARG A 316 -9.58 15.92 -13.44
CA ARG A 316 -9.23 16.92 -14.47
C ARG A 316 -9.83 16.51 -15.83
N PRO A 317 -10.27 17.47 -16.68
CA PRO A 317 -10.91 17.15 -17.97
C PRO A 317 -10.03 16.34 -18.94
N ASN A 318 -8.73 16.61 -18.95
CA ASN A 318 -7.78 16.04 -19.92
C ASN A 318 -6.79 15.07 -19.25
N TYR A 319 -7.14 14.50 -18.09
CA TYR A 319 -6.25 13.60 -17.37
C TYR A 319 -7.05 12.60 -16.53
N ILE A 320 -6.66 11.33 -16.59
CA ILE A 320 -7.18 10.29 -15.70
C ILE A 320 -6.03 9.58 -15.00
N ASN A 321 -6.23 9.23 -13.73
CA ASN A 321 -5.35 8.34 -13.00
C ASN A 321 -6.08 7.03 -12.69
N LYS A 322 -5.51 5.90 -13.12
CA LYS A 322 -6.04 4.55 -12.87
C LYS A 322 -4.95 3.60 -12.37
N TRP A 323 -4.32 3.92 -11.24
CA TRP A 323 -3.26 3.11 -10.63
C TRP A 323 -3.65 2.37 -9.36
N GLY A 324 -4.73 2.79 -8.71
CA GLY A 324 -5.13 2.35 -7.39
C GLY A 324 -5.32 0.85 -7.25
N LEU A 325 -5.17 0.34 -6.03
CA LEU A 325 -5.58 -1.01 -5.68
C LEU A 325 -7.10 -1.19 -5.73
N PHE A 326 -7.83 -0.09 -5.74
CA PHE A 326 -9.26 -0.08 -5.95
C PHE A 326 -9.68 1.12 -6.76
N ARG A 327 -10.84 0.98 -7.39
CA ARG A 327 -11.39 1.97 -8.30
C ARG A 327 -12.06 3.11 -7.54
N TRP A 328 -12.51 4.12 -8.27
CA TRP A 328 -13.27 5.24 -7.73
C TRP A 328 -14.76 5.16 -8.10
N GLU A 329 -15.52 6.26 -7.98
CA GLU A 329 -16.99 6.27 -7.99
C GLU A 329 -17.66 5.70 -9.25
N VAL A 330 -17.09 5.93 -10.43
CA VAL A 330 -17.68 5.45 -11.69
C VAL A 330 -17.65 3.93 -11.80
N ASP A 331 -16.75 3.28 -11.06
CA ASP A 331 -16.57 1.84 -11.07
C ASP A 331 -16.88 1.20 -9.70
N ASN A 332 -17.82 1.81 -8.95
CA ASN A 332 -18.34 1.30 -7.68
C ASN A 332 -17.27 0.99 -6.62
N PHE A 333 -16.15 1.69 -6.64
CA PHE A 333 -15.06 1.53 -5.66
C PHE A 333 -14.50 0.11 -5.54
N MET A 334 -14.69 -0.73 -6.57
CA MET A 334 -14.31 -2.15 -6.50
C MET A 334 -12.81 -2.33 -6.36
N THR A 335 -12.40 -3.34 -5.59
CA THR A 335 -10.99 -3.76 -5.52
C THR A 335 -10.50 -4.33 -6.84
N LYS A 336 -9.23 -4.11 -7.15
CA LYS A 336 -8.49 -4.73 -8.26
C LYS A 336 -7.69 -5.93 -7.74
N PRO A 337 -7.22 -6.85 -8.61
CA PRO A 337 -6.38 -7.99 -8.20
C PRO A 337 -5.17 -7.58 -7.35
N GLY A 338 -4.57 -6.42 -7.63
CA GLY A 338 -3.49 -5.84 -6.83
C GLY A 338 -3.82 -5.68 -5.35
N TYR A 339 -5.07 -5.41 -4.99
CA TYR A 339 -5.52 -5.29 -3.59
C TYR A 339 -5.20 -6.55 -2.78
N TYR A 340 -5.46 -7.72 -3.36
CA TYR A 340 -5.30 -9.01 -2.68
C TYR A 340 -3.89 -9.59 -2.78
N CYS A 341 -3.04 -9.04 -3.65
CA CYS A 341 -1.64 -9.46 -3.77
C CYS A 341 -0.74 -8.54 -2.96
N ILE A 342 -0.76 -7.24 -3.27
CA ILE A 342 0.05 -6.22 -2.60
C ILE A 342 -0.44 -6.02 -1.16
N GLY A 343 -1.76 -6.08 -0.93
CA GLY A 343 -2.32 -5.93 0.42
C GLY A 343 -1.88 -7.01 1.41
N LEU A 344 -1.61 -8.24 0.96
CA LEU A 344 -1.01 -9.28 1.82
C LEU A 344 0.41 -8.89 2.25
N LEU A 345 1.20 -8.33 1.33
CA LEU A 345 2.55 -7.87 1.63
C LEU A 345 2.52 -6.63 2.54
N THR A 346 1.62 -5.69 2.29
CA THR A 346 1.39 -4.54 3.18
C THR A 346 1.05 -4.97 4.60
N LYS A 347 0.07 -5.86 4.76
CA LYS A 347 -0.41 -6.26 6.09
C LYS A 347 0.65 -7.02 6.89
N TYR A 348 1.35 -7.95 6.25
CA TYR A 348 2.20 -8.91 6.95
C TYR A 348 3.69 -8.55 6.92
N PHE A 349 4.14 -7.63 6.06
CA PHE A 349 5.52 -7.11 6.01
C PHE A 349 5.57 -5.65 6.47
N ARG A 350 4.83 -5.34 7.54
CA ARG A 350 4.84 -4.02 8.18
C ARG A 350 6.04 -3.83 9.11
N GLY A 351 6.50 -2.60 9.22
CA GLY A 351 7.52 -2.19 10.18
C GLY A 351 6.96 -1.91 11.59
N PRO A 352 7.86 -1.73 12.57
CA PRO A 352 9.29 -1.98 12.47
C PRO A 352 9.58 -3.49 12.44
N SER A 353 10.33 -3.94 11.44
CA SER A 353 10.67 -5.36 11.25
C SER A 353 12.14 -5.57 10.94
N GLU A 354 12.70 -6.68 11.38
CA GLU A 354 13.98 -7.18 10.88
C GLU A 354 13.72 -8.02 9.61
N ALA A 355 14.45 -7.75 8.53
CA ALA A 355 14.46 -8.55 7.31
C ALA A 355 15.70 -9.44 7.26
N LEU A 356 15.52 -10.72 6.97
CA LEU A 356 16.58 -11.73 7.00
C LEU A 356 17.02 -12.18 5.61
N GLY A 357 18.26 -12.64 5.51
CA GLY A 357 18.86 -13.22 4.32
C GLY A 357 18.28 -14.60 4.03
N LEU A 358 18.28 -14.96 2.75
CA LEU A 358 17.75 -16.25 2.30
C LEU A 358 18.63 -16.86 1.21
N VAL A 359 18.67 -18.19 1.19
CA VAL A 359 19.27 -18.98 0.12
C VAL A 359 18.19 -19.87 -0.50
N SER A 360 18.07 -19.86 -1.83
CA SER A 360 17.15 -20.71 -2.58
C SER A 360 17.93 -21.56 -3.57
N THR A 361 17.57 -22.84 -3.70
CA THR A 361 18.12 -23.72 -4.74
C THR A 361 17.58 -23.41 -6.13
N ASP A 362 16.56 -22.55 -6.23
CA ASP A 362 15.90 -22.18 -7.48
C ASP A 362 15.72 -20.66 -7.57
N SER A 363 16.38 -20.06 -8.57
CA SER A 363 16.31 -18.64 -8.86
C SER A 363 15.02 -18.23 -9.59
N LEU A 364 13.95 -19.02 -9.59
CA LEU A 364 12.60 -18.62 -9.98
C LEU A 364 11.62 -18.69 -8.80
N ILE A 365 12.09 -19.14 -7.63
CA ILE A 365 11.38 -18.97 -6.37
C ILE A 365 11.91 -17.70 -5.70
N ARG A 366 11.05 -16.68 -5.59
CA ARG A 366 11.38 -15.41 -4.92
C ARG A 366 10.88 -15.48 -3.50
N THR A 367 11.74 -15.17 -2.54
CA THR A 367 11.36 -15.27 -1.13
C THR A 367 11.83 -14.06 -0.35
N ALA A 368 11.02 -13.57 0.58
CA ALA A 368 11.40 -12.63 1.62
C ALA A 368 10.93 -13.16 2.98
N ALA A 369 11.65 -12.83 4.05
CA ALA A 369 11.27 -13.19 5.41
C ALA A 369 11.56 -12.05 6.38
N THR A 370 10.63 -11.79 7.29
CA THR A 370 10.76 -10.77 8.33
C THR A 370 10.32 -11.28 9.70
N ARG A 371 10.86 -10.63 10.73
CA ARG A 371 10.36 -10.68 12.11
C ARG A 371 9.95 -9.28 12.54
N ASN A 372 8.69 -9.11 12.92
CA ASN A 372 8.25 -7.84 13.50
C ASN A 372 8.90 -7.65 14.88
N LEU A 373 9.48 -6.47 15.12
CA LEU A 373 10.27 -6.19 16.32
C LEU A 373 9.42 -5.92 17.56
N GLU A 374 8.17 -5.51 17.38
CA GLU A 374 7.26 -5.19 18.48
C GLU A 374 6.50 -6.43 18.96
N THR A 375 6.03 -7.25 18.03
CA THR A 375 5.19 -8.43 18.34
C THR A 375 5.95 -9.74 18.33
N GLY A 376 7.15 -9.78 17.73
CA GLY A 376 7.92 -11.01 17.50
C GLY A 376 7.35 -11.91 16.40
N THR A 377 6.24 -11.52 15.75
CA THR A 377 5.59 -12.35 14.72
C THR A 377 6.46 -12.47 13.47
N ILE A 378 6.37 -13.61 12.80
CA ILE A 378 7.15 -13.91 11.60
C ILE A 378 6.26 -13.85 10.36
N SER A 379 6.82 -13.38 9.25
CA SER A 379 6.15 -13.35 7.95
C SER A 379 7.11 -13.79 6.85
N ILE A 380 6.64 -14.65 5.95
CA ILE A 380 7.41 -15.24 4.86
C ILE A 380 6.57 -15.17 3.58
N ALA A 381 7.12 -14.58 2.52
CA ALA A 381 6.46 -14.45 1.22
C ALA A 381 7.23 -15.25 0.20
N VAL A 382 6.54 -16.06 -0.59
CA VAL A 382 7.12 -16.91 -1.63
C VAL A 382 6.37 -16.71 -2.95
N ILE A 383 7.06 -16.34 -4.02
CA ILE A 383 6.52 -16.29 -5.38
C ILE A 383 7.11 -17.43 -6.19
N ASN A 384 6.26 -18.24 -6.81
CA ASN A 384 6.67 -19.22 -7.80
C ASN A 384 6.59 -18.63 -9.21
N ARG A 385 7.72 -18.35 -9.88
CA ARG A 385 7.74 -17.83 -11.26
C ARG A 385 7.71 -18.93 -12.34
N HIS A 386 7.56 -20.20 -11.96
CA HIS A 386 7.39 -21.28 -12.93
C HIS A 386 5.98 -21.31 -13.51
N ARG A 387 5.86 -21.87 -14.73
CA ARG A 387 4.59 -22.18 -15.40
C ARG A 387 3.88 -23.42 -14.81
N HIS A 388 4.51 -24.08 -13.85
CA HIS A 388 4.02 -25.28 -13.21
C HIS A 388 4.18 -25.16 -11.71
N SER A 389 3.38 -25.93 -10.97
CA SER A 389 3.52 -26.00 -9.52
C SER A 389 4.90 -26.50 -9.10
N ARG A 390 5.34 -26.06 -7.93
CA ARG A 390 6.60 -26.48 -7.30
C ARG A 390 6.32 -26.90 -5.86
N THR A 391 6.91 -28.02 -5.45
CA THR A 391 6.93 -28.41 -4.04
C THR A 391 8.06 -27.67 -3.36
N LEU A 392 7.71 -26.85 -2.37
CA LEU A 392 8.62 -26.10 -1.51
C LEU A 392 8.97 -26.93 -0.28
N LYS A 393 10.24 -26.93 0.08
CA LYS A 393 10.72 -27.23 1.42
C LYS A 393 11.40 -25.99 1.98
N LEU A 394 10.84 -25.43 3.05
CA LEU A 394 11.34 -24.20 3.67
C LEU A 394 11.91 -24.49 5.05
N HIS A 395 13.15 -24.09 5.27
CA HIS A 395 13.83 -24.10 6.55
C HIS A 395 13.75 -22.70 7.17
N THR A 396 13.14 -22.58 8.34
CA THR A 396 12.87 -21.29 8.99
C THR A 396 14.11 -20.68 9.64
N GLY A 397 15.18 -21.46 9.80
CA GLY A 397 16.47 -21.01 10.32
C GLY A 397 16.32 -20.30 11.68
N PRO A 398 16.74 -19.02 11.80
CA PRO A 398 16.63 -18.29 13.06
C PRO A 398 15.19 -17.89 13.42
N LEU A 399 14.23 -17.99 12.49
CA LEU A 399 12.82 -17.72 12.76
C LEU A 399 12.17 -18.93 13.43
N GLN A 400 12.04 -18.85 14.75
CA GLN A 400 11.26 -19.82 15.52
C GLN A 400 9.78 -19.42 15.49
N ALA A 401 8.93 -20.29 14.95
CA ALA A 401 7.49 -20.12 15.01
C ALA A 401 6.99 -20.61 16.37
N ASP A 402 6.45 -19.71 17.20
CA ASP A 402 5.81 -20.02 18.48
C ASP A 402 4.41 -20.65 18.30
N ARG A 403 3.82 -20.48 17.12
CA ARG A 403 2.51 -20.98 16.73
C ARG A 403 2.49 -21.38 15.25
N PRO A 404 1.47 -22.13 14.79
CA PRO A 404 1.32 -22.46 13.37
C PRO A 404 1.24 -21.21 12.49
N LEU A 405 1.72 -21.29 11.24
CA LEU A 405 1.60 -20.20 10.28
C LEU A 405 0.22 -20.25 9.59
N ARG A 406 -0.45 -19.11 9.46
CA ARG A 406 -1.55 -18.95 8.50
C ARG A 406 -0.97 -18.80 7.10
N ARG A 407 -1.51 -19.52 6.12
CA ARG A 407 -1.14 -19.45 4.71
C ARG A 407 -2.18 -18.66 3.92
N TYR A 408 -1.77 -17.59 3.28
CA TYR A 408 -2.56 -16.81 2.33
C TYR A 408 -2.04 -17.06 0.91
N LEU A 409 -2.95 -17.26 -0.04
CA LEU A 409 -2.62 -17.52 -1.43
C LEU A 409 -3.25 -16.44 -2.32
N PHE A 410 -2.43 -15.84 -3.16
CA PHE A 410 -2.88 -15.10 -4.32
C PHE A 410 -2.51 -15.89 -5.59
N ASP A 411 -3.51 -16.50 -6.23
CA ASP A 411 -3.38 -17.15 -7.53
C ASP A 411 -3.83 -16.16 -8.63
N PRO A 412 -2.94 -15.74 -9.55
CA PRO A 412 -3.33 -14.80 -10.59
C PRO A 412 -4.29 -15.39 -11.63
N ALA A 413 -4.43 -16.72 -11.71
CA ALA A 413 -5.41 -17.36 -12.59
C ALA A 413 -6.84 -17.28 -12.03
N GLU A 414 -6.96 -17.25 -10.70
CA GLU A 414 -8.23 -17.17 -9.97
C GLU A 414 -8.13 -16.11 -8.86
N PRO A 415 -7.97 -14.82 -9.21
CA PRO A 415 -7.77 -13.79 -8.21
C PRO A 415 -9.00 -13.67 -7.30
N PRO A 416 -8.81 -13.56 -5.97
CA PRO A 416 -9.93 -13.42 -5.04
C PRO A 416 -10.69 -12.12 -5.29
N PHE A 417 -11.97 -12.11 -4.90
CA PHE A 417 -12.83 -10.94 -4.98
C PHE A 417 -13.82 -10.90 -3.81
N ASN A 418 -13.93 -9.75 -3.18
CA ASN A 418 -14.93 -9.40 -2.20
C ASN A 418 -15.49 -8.01 -2.55
N TYR A 419 -16.83 -7.88 -2.57
CA TYR A 419 -17.50 -6.64 -2.98
C TYR A 419 -17.14 -5.44 -2.09
N PHE A 420 -16.99 -5.66 -0.79
CA PHE A 420 -16.60 -4.64 0.19
C PHE A 420 -15.08 -4.55 0.40
N GLY A 421 -14.33 -5.36 -0.35
CA GLY A 421 -12.88 -5.41 -0.33
C GLY A 421 -12.31 -5.95 0.97
N ASP A 422 -12.92 -6.99 1.54
CA ASP A 422 -12.31 -7.73 2.66
C ASP A 422 -11.18 -8.63 2.14
N LEU A 423 -10.06 -8.71 2.87
CA LEU A 423 -9.00 -9.66 2.55
C LEU A 423 -9.48 -11.11 2.72
N PRO A 424 -8.96 -12.06 1.93
CA PRO A 424 -9.34 -13.46 2.03
C PRO A 424 -8.91 -14.07 3.37
N ALA A 425 -9.74 -14.99 3.88
CA ALA A 425 -9.38 -15.87 4.99
C ALA A 425 -8.13 -16.72 4.65
N PRO A 426 -7.38 -17.22 5.66
CA PRO A 426 -6.26 -18.11 5.41
C PRO A 426 -6.71 -19.36 4.64
N SER A 427 -5.97 -19.70 3.59
CA SER A 427 -6.20 -20.89 2.76
C SER A 427 -5.86 -22.20 3.48
N ARG A 428 -4.89 -22.17 4.41
CA ARG A 428 -4.55 -23.31 5.28
C ARG A 428 -3.76 -22.86 6.51
N ILE A 429 -3.61 -23.76 7.47
CA ILE A 429 -2.66 -23.64 8.58
C ILE A 429 -1.44 -24.54 8.31
N ILE A 430 -0.23 -24.02 8.50
CA ILE A 430 1.04 -24.74 8.37
C ILE A 430 1.61 -24.99 9.75
N LYS A 431 1.90 -26.26 10.06
CA LYS A 431 2.73 -26.61 11.21
C LYS A 431 4.20 -26.58 10.80
N VAL A 432 5.02 -25.95 11.62
CA VAL A 432 6.47 -25.98 11.48
C VAL A 432 6.98 -27.10 12.39
N GLU A 433 7.67 -28.07 11.82
CA GLU A 433 8.23 -29.23 12.54
C GLU A 433 9.75 -29.19 12.37
N ASP A 434 10.49 -29.25 13.47
CA ASP A 434 11.97 -29.19 13.49
C ASP A 434 12.55 -28.02 12.67
N GLY A 435 11.91 -26.84 12.76
CA GLY A 435 12.35 -25.63 12.06
C GLY A 435 12.17 -25.67 10.54
N GLN A 436 11.26 -26.50 10.03
CA GLN A 436 10.97 -26.59 8.60
C GLN A 436 9.49 -26.92 8.31
N PHE A 437 9.06 -26.69 7.07
CA PHE A 437 7.78 -27.16 6.56
C PHE A 437 7.81 -27.36 5.04
N SER A 438 6.79 -28.03 4.52
CA SER A 438 6.58 -28.18 3.07
C SER A 438 5.21 -27.68 2.63
N ASP A 439 5.17 -27.16 1.41
CA ASP A 439 3.94 -26.69 0.76
C ASP A 439 4.05 -26.81 -0.76
N ASP A 440 2.89 -26.85 -1.43
CA ASP A 440 2.81 -26.77 -2.88
C ASP A 440 2.51 -25.33 -3.30
N LEU A 441 3.37 -24.81 -4.18
CA LEU A 441 3.28 -23.48 -4.74
C LEU A 441 2.64 -23.55 -6.13
N PRO A 442 1.43 -22.99 -6.35
CA PRO A 442 0.84 -22.87 -7.68
C PRO A 442 1.73 -22.08 -8.66
N PRO A 443 1.53 -22.21 -9.97
CA PRO A 443 2.31 -21.46 -10.96
C PRO A 443 2.02 -19.96 -10.88
N PHE A 444 3.04 -19.13 -11.03
CA PHE A 444 2.94 -17.67 -10.99
C PHE A 444 2.27 -17.07 -9.74
N SER A 445 2.06 -17.83 -8.67
CA SER A 445 1.34 -17.36 -7.49
C SER A 445 2.26 -16.73 -6.44
N LEU A 446 1.67 -15.90 -5.58
CA LEU A 446 2.24 -15.46 -4.31
C LEU A 446 1.61 -16.27 -3.17
N VAL A 447 2.44 -16.78 -2.26
CA VAL A 447 2.02 -17.38 -0.98
C VAL A 447 2.65 -16.61 0.16
N VAL A 448 1.85 -16.21 1.15
CA VAL A 448 2.33 -15.57 2.38
C VAL A 448 2.03 -16.48 3.56
N TYR A 449 3.03 -16.73 4.39
CA TYR A 449 2.93 -17.45 5.65
C TYR A 449 3.19 -16.48 6.79
N THR A 450 2.36 -16.48 7.83
CA THR A 450 2.57 -15.55 8.94
C THR A 450 2.04 -16.07 10.27
N THR A 451 2.67 -15.65 11.36
CA THR A 451 2.12 -15.77 12.73
C THR A 451 1.47 -14.48 13.24
N LEU A 452 1.39 -13.43 12.41
CA LEU A 452 0.71 -12.18 12.72
C LEU A 452 -0.81 -12.36 12.59
N TYR A 453 -1.39 -12.97 13.61
CA TYR A 453 -2.82 -13.12 13.81
C TYR A 453 -3.14 -13.47 15.27
N ASP A 454 -4.39 -13.25 15.63
CA ASP A 454 -5.05 -13.81 16.80
C ASP A 454 -6.28 -14.64 16.37
N GLU A 455 -6.86 -15.37 17.32
CA GLU A 455 -8.03 -16.23 17.13
C GLU A 455 -9.23 -15.79 18.00
N VAL A 456 -9.14 -14.62 18.65
CA VAL A 456 -10.15 -14.17 19.61
C VAL A 456 -11.07 -13.18 18.90
N PRO A 457 -12.31 -13.54 18.58
CA PRO A 457 -13.22 -12.61 17.93
C PRO A 457 -13.60 -11.44 18.85
N PRO A 458 -13.95 -10.27 18.29
CA PRO A 458 -14.48 -9.15 19.05
C PRO A 458 -15.73 -9.52 19.85
N ALA A 459 -15.96 -8.83 20.96
CA ALA A 459 -17.25 -8.89 21.65
C ALA A 459 -18.42 -8.46 20.72
N PRO A 460 -19.63 -9.04 20.91
CA PRO A 460 -20.81 -8.64 20.15
C PRO A 460 -21.13 -7.14 20.25
N VAL A 461 -21.59 -6.56 19.14
CA VAL A 461 -22.04 -5.16 19.10
C VAL A 461 -23.25 -4.97 20.01
N THR A 462 -23.24 -3.89 20.81
CA THR A 462 -24.34 -3.56 21.73
C THR A 462 -24.98 -2.21 21.39
N GLY A 463 -26.17 -1.96 21.95
CA GLY A 463 -26.85 -0.67 21.81
C GLY A 463 -27.36 -0.36 20.39
N LEU A 464 -27.50 -1.36 19.51
CA LEU A 464 -28.05 -1.15 18.18
C LEU A 464 -29.47 -0.58 18.27
N ASN A 465 -29.62 0.65 17.79
CA ASN A 465 -30.87 1.37 17.64
C ASN A 465 -31.16 1.60 16.15
N VAL A 466 -32.39 1.30 15.75
CA VAL A 466 -32.85 1.39 14.36
C VAL A 466 -34.06 2.31 14.32
N GLU A 467 -33.94 3.44 13.61
CA GLU A 467 -34.98 4.46 13.50
C GLU A 467 -35.35 4.73 12.04
N ASN A 468 -36.63 4.58 11.71
CA ASN A 468 -37.17 4.98 10.42
C ASN A 468 -37.62 6.44 10.48
N ARG A 469 -37.06 7.29 9.63
CA ARG A 469 -37.47 8.69 9.50
C ARG A 469 -37.32 9.20 8.08
N LYS A 470 -38.03 10.28 7.75
CA LYS A 470 -37.87 10.96 6.46
C LYS A 470 -36.60 11.80 6.46
N SER A 471 -35.79 11.63 5.41
CA SER A 471 -34.67 12.51 5.10
C SER A 471 -34.73 12.85 3.62
N GLU A 472 -34.61 14.13 3.27
CA GLU A 472 -34.76 14.61 1.89
C GLU A 472 -36.08 14.15 1.24
N GLY A 473 -37.17 14.13 2.03
CA GLY A 473 -38.50 13.73 1.57
C GLY A 473 -38.69 12.23 1.31
N ARG A 474 -37.66 11.39 1.50
CA ARG A 474 -37.70 9.94 1.29
C ARG A 474 -37.55 9.19 2.60
N ASP A 475 -38.13 8.00 2.68
CA ASP A 475 -37.98 7.13 3.85
C ASP A 475 -36.56 6.56 3.88
N ARG A 476 -35.98 6.55 5.07
CA ARG A 476 -34.62 6.11 5.37
C ARG A 476 -34.62 5.39 6.70
N THR A 477 -33.71 4.43 6.85
CA THR A 477 -33.44 3.78 8.11
C THR A 477 -32.09 4.23 8.63
N PHE A 478 -32.07 4.79 9.83
CA PHE A 478 -30.88 5.23 10.54
C PHE A 478 -30.52 4.17 11.58
N LEU A 479 -29.30 3.68 11.50
CA LEU A 479 -28.73 2.73 12.43
C LEU A 479 -27.67 3.44 13.26
N LYS A 480 -27.67 3.21 14.57
CA LYS A 480 -26.63 3.67 15.48
C LYS A 480 -26.35 2.59 16.53
N TRP A 481 -25.10 2.40 16.91
CA TRP A 481 -24.70 1.44 17.94
C TRP A 481 -23.56 2.00 18.80
N GLU A 482 -23.23 1.31 19.88
CA GLU A 482 -22.10 1.67 20.74
C GLU A 482 -20.77 1.22 20.11
N PRO A 483 -19.69 2.00 20.25
CA PRO A 483 -18.38 1.62 19.73
C PRO A 483 -17.84 0.35 20.39
N SER A 484 -17.19 -0.51 19.60
CA SER A 484 -16.35 -1.59 20.08
C SER A 484 -15.22 -1.05 20.95
N ALA A 485 -14.95 -1.72 22.07
CA ALA A 485 -13.87 -1.40 22.98
C ALA A 485 -12.59 -2.23 22.71
N GLU A 486 -12.62 -3.14 21.73
CA GLU A 486 -11.48 -3.98 21.39
C GLU A 486 -10.31 -3.15 20.84
N ALA A 487 -9.10 -3.40 21.34
CA ALA A 487 -7.90 -2.66 20.95
C ALA A 487 -7.52 -2.89 19.48
N ASP A 488 -7.86 -4.04 18.93
CA ASP A 488 -7.62 -4.47 17.56
C ASP A 488 -8.87 -4.37 16.67
N PHE A 489 -9.89 -3.60 17.07
CA PHE A 489 -11.06 -3.34 16.24
C PHE A 489 -10.64 -2.78 14.86
N CYS A 490 -11.18 -3.37 13.79
CA CYS A 490 -10.89 -2.94 12.42
C CYS A 490 -12.07 -2.19 11.79
N TYR A 491 -13.25 -2.81 11.65
CA TYR A 491 -14.46 -2.22 11.05
C TYR A 491 -15.73 -2.99 11.45
N TYR A 492 -16.90 -2.46 11.10
CA TYR A 492 -18.19 -3.15 11.23
C TYR A 492 -18.68 -3.67 9.87
N ARG A 493 -19.38 -4.81 9.88
CA ARG A 493 -20.23 -5.27 8.77
C ARG A 493 -21.70 -5.12 9.15
N ILE A 494 -22.51 -4.68 8.20
CA ILE A 494 -23.95 -4.47 8.38
C ILE A 494 -24.71 -5.40 7.46
N TYR A 495 -25.65 -6.16 8.01
CA TYR A 495 -26.50 -7.10 7.30
C TYR A 495 -27.95 -6.66 7.39
N ARG A 496 -28.73 -6.99 6.35
CA ARG A 496 -30.15 -6.64 6.26
C ARG A 496 -30.99 -7.82 5.79
N SER A 497 -32.12 -8.04 6.44
CA SER A 497 -33.11 -9.08 6.07
C SER A 497 -34.54 -8.57 6.19
N GLU A 498 -35.46 -9.16 5.44
CA GLU A 498 -36.91 -9.00 5.66
C GLU A 498 -37.40 -9.92 6.80
N LEU A 499 -36.57 -10.84 7.26
CA LEU A 499 -36.85 -11.73 8.39
C LEU A 499 -36.23 -11.17 9.68
N PRO A 500 -36.88 -11.33 10.85
CA PRO A 500 -36.35 -10.90 12.14
C PRO A 500 -34.96 -11.46 12.46
N GLU A 501 -34.72 -12.71 12.09
CA GLU A 501 -33.41 -13.34 12.18
C GLU A 501 -32.58 -12.97 10.95
N VAL A 502 -31.61 -12.07 11.14
CA VAL A 502 -30.72 -11.60 10.07
C VAL A 502 -29.52 -12.55 9.97
N GLU A 503 -29.56 -13.38 8.92
CA GLU A 503 -28.45 -14.25 8.54
C GLU A 503 -27.21 -13.44 8.15
N ILE A 504 -26.05 -13.87 8.65
CA ILE A 504 -24.74 -13.35 8.24
C ILE A 504 -24.33 -14.09 6.96
N SER A 505 -24.59 -13.47 5.81
CA SER A 505 -24.16 -14.01 4.51
C SER A 505 -23.73 -12.89 3.57
N PRO A 506 -22.87 -13.17 2.56
CA PRO A 506 -22.47 -12.18 1.56
C PRO A 506 -23.66 -11.54 0.83
N GLU A 507 -24.73 -12.29 0.58
CA GLU A 507 -25.94 -11.83 -0.12
C GLU A 507 -26.78 -10.86 0.72
N ARG A 508 -26.65 -10.93 2.05
CA ARG A 508 -27.36 -10.08 3.02
C ARG A 508 -26.53 -8.91 3.49
N GLN A 509 -25.23 -8.90 3.22
CA GLN A 509 -24.35 -7.81 3.62
C GLN A 509 -24.68 -6.55 2.83
N LEU A 510 -25.06 -5.51 3.56
CA LEU A 510 -25.49 -4.22 3.04
C LEU A 510 -24.33 -3.25 2.93
N ALA A 511 -23.44 -3.23 3.93
CA ALA A 511 -22.35 -2.27 4.02
C ALA A 511 -21.21 -2.72 4.93
N VAL A 512 -20.10 -2.01 4.83
CA VAL A 512 -19.01 -1.98 5.81
C VAL A 512 -18.75 -0.54 6.22
N THR A 513 -18.32 -0.30 7.45
CA THR A 513 -18.00 1.06 7.93
C THR A 513 -17.07 1.03 9.14
N ILE A 514 -16.25 2.06 9.31
CA ILE A 514 -15.52 2.30 10.56
C ILE A 514 -16.32 3.18 11.55
N ALA A 515 -17.42 3.78 11.10
CA ALA A 515 -18.29 4.61 11.93
C ALA A 515 -19.22 3.76 12.81
N THR A 516 -19.83 4.39 13.81
CA THR A 516 -20.84 3.76 14.70
C THR A 516 -22.27 4.10 14.29
N GLU A 517 -22.44 4.57 13.06
CA GLU A 517 -23.74 4.88 12.46
C GLU A 517 -23.76 4.56 10.96
N TYR A 518 -24.95 4.27 10.45
CA TYR A 518 -25.19 4.01 9.04
C TYR A 518 -26.59 4.45 8.63
N ILE A 519 -26.74 4.91 7.38
CA ILE A 519 -28.03 5.30 6.82
C ILE A 519 -28.33 4.39 5.63
N ASP A 520 -29.32 3.51 5.78
CA ASP A 520 -29.85 2.75 4.65
C ASP A 520 -30.75 3.66 3.80
N LYS A 521 -30.23 4.06 2.64
CA LYS A 521 -30.94 4.94 1.69
C LYS A 521 -31.83 4.17 0.72
N SER A 522 -31.78 2.85 0.72
CA SER A 522 -32.46 2.00 -0.28
C SER A 522 -33.86 1.54 0.13
N VAL A 523 -34.31 1.84 1.36
CA VAL A 523 -35.59 1.37 1.94
C VAL A 523 -36.86 2.11 1.48
N HIS A 524 -36.76 3.15 0.66
CA HIS A 524 -37.93 3.98 0.36
C HIS A 524 -39.01 3.21 -0.42
N GLY A 525 -40.20 3.10 0.17
CA GLY A 525 -41.32 2.34 -0.40
C GLY A 525 -41.15 0.81 -0.36
N LEU A 526 -40.22 0.32 0.47
CA LEU A 526 -39.93 -1.11 0.67
C LEU A 526 -40.54 -1.63 1.98
N PRO A 527 -40.63 -2.97 2.18
CA PRO A 527 -41.06 -3.57 3.43
C PRO A 527 -40.18 -3.16 4.63
N GLU A 528 -40.67 -3.48 5.83
CA GLU A 528 -39.86 -3.38 7.04
C GLU A 528 -38.66 -4.34 6.95
N PHE A 529 -37.49 -3.83 7.30
CA PHE A 529 -36.24 -4.59 7.34
C PHE A 529 -35.70 -4.70 8.76
N HIS A 530 -35.06 -5.82 9.03
CA HIS A 530 -34.28 -6.09 10.22
C HIS A 530 -32.79 -6.00 9.90
N TYR A 531 -32.00 -5.56 10.88
CA TYR A 531 -30.58 -5.30 10.72
C TYR A 531 -29.76 -6.03 11.79
N ARG A 532 -28.56 -6.44 11.39
CA ARG A 532 -27.53 -6.96 12.30
C ARG A 532 -26.22 -6.26 12.00
N VAL A 533 -25.53 -5.84 13.04
CA VAL A 533 -24.21 -5.23 12.95
C VAL A 533 -23.24 -6.12 13.72
N ILE A 534 -22.12 -6.45 13.11
CA ILE A 534 -21.03 -7.21 13.75
C ILE A 534 -19.73 -6.42 13.66
N ALA A 535 -18.86 -6.59 14.65
CA ALA A 535 -17.52 -6.04 14.65
C ALA A 535 -16.54 -7.05 14.01
N VAL A 536 -15.49 -6.54 13.37
CA VAL A 536 -14.40 -7.32 12.79
C VAL A 536 -13.07 -6.75 13.29
N ASP A 537 -12.17 -7.61 13.75
CA ASP A 537 -10.83 -7.23 14.22
C ASP A 537 -9.79 -7.17 13.08
N GLN A 538 -8.55 -6.82 13.44
CA GLN A 538 -7.39 -6.76 12.55
C GLN A 538 -6.98 -8.12 11.98
N SER A 539 -7.33 -9.24 12.61
CA SER A 539 -7.09 -10.61 12.13
C SER A 539 -8.19 -11.15 11.22
N GLY A 540 -9.28 -10.40 11.06
CA GLY A 540 -10.45 -10.76 10.27
C GLY A 540 -11.46 -11.65 11.03
N ASN A 541 -11.30 -11.85 12.35
CA ASN A 541 -12.31 -12.54 13.13
C ASN A 541 -13.51 -11.60 13.33
N ALA A 542 -14.71 -12.16 13.34
CA ALA A 542 -15.95 -11.40 13.45
C ALA A 542 -16.71 -11.77 14.72
N SER A 543 -17.34 -10.79 15.38
CA SER A 543 -18.18 -11.03 16.54
C SER A 543 -19.39 -11.90 16.18
N GLU A 544 -19.80 -12.77 17.11
CA GLU A 544 -21.04 -13.55 16.98
C GLU A 544 -22.29 -12.68 16.97
#